data_AF-A0A6I5WN91-F1
#
_entry.id   AF-A0A6I5WN91-F1
#
_cell.length_a   1.000
_cell.length_b   1.000
_cell.length_c   1.000
_cell.angle_alpha   90.00
_cell.angle_beta   90.00
_cell.angle_gamma   90.00
#
_symmetry.space_group_name_H-M   'P 1'
#
loop_
_entity.id
_entity.type
_entity.pdbx_description
1 polymer ?
#
loop_
_entity_poly.entity_id
_entity_poly.type
_entity_poly.pdbx_seq_one_letter_code
_entity_poly.pdbx_strand_id
1 'polypeptide(L)'
;MATDDIIKVKSAFNALLKNISKPRRRLLYQQIGRELARSQRRRITAQQNPDGSSYTPRKVQRKKRKGKIKQNAMFLKLKSARFMKLRTAGDNIELGYSGSDAHIAQIHQYGLKGRVVRSANWKVKYDQRELLGFTDEDIEMIENFVIKALAGQ
;
A
#
# COMPACT_ATOMS: atom_id res chain seq x y z
N MET A 1 -37.46 20.58 -28.15
CA MET A 1 -37.39 19.70 -26.97
C MET A 1 -36.29 18.64 -27.12
N ALA A 2 -36.36 17.69 -28.06
CA ALA A 2 -35.33 16.64 -28.21
C ALA A 2 -33.89 17.16 -28.46
N THR A 3 -33.73 18.27 -29.19
CA THR A 3 -32.42 18.91 -29.44
C THR A 3 -31.79 19.53 -28.19
N ASP A 4 -32.59 20.15 -27.32
CA ASP A 4 -32.11 20.73 -26.06
C ASP A 4 -31.64 19.64 -25.09
N ASP A 5 -32.33 18.51 -25.03
CA ASP A 5 -31.95 17.39 -24.18
C ASP A 5 -30.64 16.75 -24.65
N ILE A 6 -30.44 16.61 -25.97
CA ILE A 6 -29.17 16.17 -26.54
C ILE A 6 -28.03 17.14 -26.20
N ILE A 7 -28.27 18.45 -26.26
CA ILE A 7 -27.27 19.47 -25.93
C ILE A 7 -26.90 19.39 -24.43
N LYS A 8 -27.88 19.22 -23.54
CA LYS A 8 -27.65 19.06 -22.10
C LYS A 8 -26.79 17.84 -21.80
N VAL A 9 -27.10 16.69 -22.40
CA VAL A 9 -26.32 15.45 -22.23
C VAL A 9 -24.88 15.63 -22.73
N LYS A 10 -24.69 16.23 -23.92
CA LYS A 10 -23.34 16.53 -24.45
C LYS A 10 -22.55 17.44 -23.52
N SER A 11 -23.17 18.48 -22.98
CA SER A 11 -22.52 19.41 -22.04
C SER A 11 -22.08 18.69 -20.76
N ALA A 12 -22.98 17.89 -20.17
CA ALA A 12 -22.67 17.09 -18.98
C ALA A 12 -21.53 16.09 -19.24
N PHE A 13 -21.54 15.40 -20.38
CA PHE A 13 -20.48 14.45 -20.73
C PHE A 13 -19.13 15.14 -20.96
N ASN A 14 -19.10 16.29 -21.62
CA ASN A 14 -17.88 17.08 -21.80
C ASN A 14 -17.30 17.55 -20.45
N ALA A 15 -18.16 17.92 -19.50
CA ALA A 15 -17.72 18.26 -18.15
C ALA A 15 -17.09 17.05 -17.42
N LEU A 16 -17.72 15.87 -17.51
CA LEU A 16 -17.16 14.62 -16.97
C LEU A 16 -15.81 14.28 -17.59
N LEU A 17 -15.69 14.33 -18.91
CA LEU A 17 -14.41 14.09 -19.61
C LEU A 17 -13.31 15.05 -19.15
N LYS A 18 -13.66 16.32 -18.90
CA LYS A 18 -12.72 17.32 -18.36
C LYS A 18 -12.30 16.98 -16.93
N ASN A 19 -13.20 16.43 -16.11
CA ASN A 19 -12.93 15.98 -14.74
C ASN A 19 -11.92 14.83 -14.69
N ILE A 20 -11.94 13.94 -15.68
CA ILE A 20 -10.96 12.85 -15.82
C ILE A 20 -9.84 13.14 -16.83
N SER A 21 -9.54 14.42 -17.08
CA SER A 21 -8.40 14.79 -17.93
C SER A 21 -7.08 14.24 -17.38
N LYS A 22 -6.10 14.01 -18.26
CA LYS A 22 -4.80 13.43 -17.87
C LYS A 22 -4.11 14.16 -16.69
N PRO A 23 -4.09 15.51 -16.62
CA PRO A 23 -3.54 16.20 -15.46
C PRO A 23 -4.30 15.92 -14.16
N ARG A 24 -5.64 15.88 -14.21
CA ARG A 24 -6.48 15.58 -13.03
C ARG A 24 -6.31 14.14 -12.56
N ARG A 25 -6.27 13.17 -13.48
CA ARG A 25 -5.97 11.76 -13.16
C ARG A 25 -4.62 11.60 -12.47
N ARG A 26 -3.60 12.33 -12.94
CA ARG A 26 -2.27 12.29 -12.31
C ARG A 26 -2.32 12.78 -10.85
N LEU A 27 -3.05 13.85 -10.57
CA LEU A 27 -3.24 14.34 -9.20
C LEU A 27 -4.00 13.33 -8.34
N LEU A 28 -5.08 12.77 -8.88
CA LEU A 28 -5.87 11.72 -8.25
C LEU A 28 -4.99 10.52 -7.85
N TYR A 29 -4.20 9.98 -8.78
CA TYR A 29 -3.31 8.84 -8.50
C TYR A 29 -2.27 9.17 -7.43
N GLN A 30 -1.69 10.36 -7.45
CA GLN A 30 -0.75 10.79 -6.41
C GLN A 30 -1.41 10.88 -5.03
N GLN A 31 -2.68 11.31 -4.97
CA GLN A 31 -3.43 11.42 -3.73
C GLN A 31 -3.80 10.04 -3.18
N ILE A 32 -4.37 9.17 -4.02
CA ILE A 32 -4.64 7.76 -3.70
C ILE A 32 -3.37 7.08 -3.19
N GLY A 33 -2.24 7.25 -3.89
CA GLY A 33 -1.00 6.62 -3.48
C GLY A 33 -0.45 7.07 -2.14
N ARG A 34 -0.60 8.36 -1.84
CA ARG A 34 -0.19 8.91 -0.54
C ARG A 34 -1.04 8.34 0.59
N GLU A 35 -2.36 8.25 0.40
CA GLU A 35 -3.26 7.68 1.40
C GLU A 35 -3.08 6.17 1.55
N LEU A 36 -2.95 5.43 0.44
CA LEU A 36 -2.64 4.00 0.49
C LEU A 36 -1.32 3.75 1.23
N ALA A 37 -0.25 4.48 0.90
CA ALA A 37 1.02 4.37 1.62
C ALA A 37 0.87 4.71 3.11
N ARG A 38 0.05 5.70 3.47
CA ARG A 38 -0.25 6.04 4.87
C ARG A 38 -0.96 4.90 5.59
N SER A 39 -1.96 4.28 4.94
CA SER A 39 -2.69 3.12 5.47
C SER A 39 -1.76 1.93 5.71
N GLN A 40 -0.99 1.52 4.70
CA GLN A 40 -0.01 0.43 4.83
C GLN A 40 0.96 0.68 6.00
N ARG A 41 1.43 1.92 6.17
CA ARG A 41 2.33 2.30 7.28
C ARG A 41 1.70 2.19 8.65
N ARG A 42 0.43 2.62 8.78
CA ARG A 42 -0.33 2.51 10.03
C ARG A 42 -0.49 1.04 10.39
N ARG A 43 -0.92 0.22 9.44
CA ARG A 43 -1.12 -1.22 9.61
C ARG A 43 0.16 -1.97 9.98
N ILE A 44 1.28 -1.70 9.30
CA ILE A 44 2.59 -2.25 9.68
C ILE A 44 3.01 -1.77 11.08
N THR A 45 2.71 -0.53 11.46
CA THR A 45 2.98 -0.03 12.83
C THR A 45 2.17 -0.79 13.88
N ALA A 46 0.90 -1.07 13.58
CA ALA A 46 0.01 -1.89 14.40
C ALA A 46 0.34 -3.39 14.37
N GLN A 47 1.25 -3.84 13.50
CA GLN A 47 1.61 -5.24 13.28
C GLN A 47 0.41 -6.11 12.86
N GLN A 48 -0.35 -5.65 11.87
CA GLN A 48 -1.55 -6.35 11.37
C GLN A 48 -1.45 -6.69 9.87
N ASN A 49 -2.14 -7.74 9.44
CA ASN A 49 -2.41 -8.08 8.04
C ASN A 49 -3.61 -7.27 7.51
N PRO A 50 -3.87 -7.27 6.17
CA PRO A 50 -4.96 -6.50 5.58
C PRO A 50 -6.35 -6.94 6.09
N ASP A 51 -6.50 -8.22 6.42
CA ASP A 51 -7.71 -8.79 7.04
C ASP A 51 -7.91 -8.41 8.52
N GLY A 52 -7.04 -7.56 9.08
CA GLY A 52 -7.06 -7.14 10.48
C GLY A 52 -6.39 -8.11 11.45
N SER A 53 -6.01 -9.32 11.02
CA SER A 53 -5.33 -10.29 11.88
C SER A 53 -3.95 -9.79 12.32
N SER A 54 -3.53 -10.13 13.53
CA SER A 54 -2.20 -9.74 14.02
C SER A 54 -1.11 -10.54 13.32
N TYR A 55 0.03 -9.91 13.03
CA TYR A 55 1.22 -10.60 12.58
C TYR A 55 1.63 -11.68 13.57
N THR A 56 2.03 -12.83 13.04
CA THR A 56 2.61 -13.89 13.87
C THR A 56 3.81 -13.32 14.64
N PRO A 57 3.88 -13.48 15.98
CA PRO A 57 4.97 -12.94 16.78
C PRO A 57 6.34 -13.44 16.33
N ARG A 58 7.36 -12.59 16.45
CA ARG A 58 8.75 -12.99 16.17
C ARG A 58 9.20 -14.04 17.20
N LYS A 59 9.85 -15.11 16.73
CA LYS A 59 10.50 -16.10 17.62
C LYS A 59 11.47 -15.40 18.58
N VAL A 60 11.28 -15.66 19.87
CA VAL A 60 12.06 -15.02 20.94
C VAL A 60 13.52 -15.45 20.84
N GLN A 61 14.43 -14.48 20.71
CA GLN A 61 15.87 -14.76 20.79
C GLN A 61 16.30 -14.91 22.25
N ARG A 62 17.08 -15.95 22.57
CA ARG A 62 17.49 -16.32 23.94
C ARG A 62 18.25 -15.21 24.69
N LYS A 63 18.90 -14.26 24.00
CA LYS A 63 19.59 -13.11 24.62
C LYS A 63 18.65 -11.91 24.79
N LYS A 64 17.72 -11.99 25.73
CA LYS A 64 16.94 -10.81 26.16
C LYS A 64 17.83 -9.91 27.03
N ARG A 65 18.28 -8.75 26.52
CA ARG A 65 18.78 -7.68 27.40
C ARG A 65 17.56 -7.06 28.10
N LYS A 66 17.50 -7.12 29.44
CA LYS A 66 16.46 -6.47 30.25
C LYS A 66 16.32 -4.99 29.83
N GLY A 67 15.09 -4.53 29.60
CA GLY A 67 14.77 -3.11 29.41
C GLY A 67 14.42 -2.62 27.98
N LYS A 68 14.48 -3.44 26.93
CA LYS A 68 14.06 -2.99 25.57
C LYS A 68 12.64 -3.45 25.20
N ILE A 69 11.65 -2.63 25.55
CA ILE A 69 10.20 -2.87 25.35
C ILE A 69 9.81 -3.00 23.85
N LYS A 70 10.55 -2.38 22.92
CA LYS A 70 10.19 -2.33 21.48
C LYS A 70 10.80 -3.42 20.59
N GLN A 71 11.43 -4.48 21.13
CA GLN A 71 12.21 -5.43 20.31
C GLN A 71 11.40 -6.35 19.39
N ASN A 72 10.08 -6.46 19.59
CA ASN A 72 9.25 -7.42 18.86
C ASN A 72 8.58 -6.85 17.61
N ALA A 73 8.47 -5.51 17.49
CA ALA A 73 7.85 -4.89 16.32
C ALA A 73 8.74 -5.11 15.08
N MET A 74 8.18 -5.75 14.06
CA MET A 74 8.87 -6.02 12.80
C MET A 74 8.70 -4.86 11.82
N PHE A 75 9.58 -4.81 10.81
CA PHE A 75 9.43 -3.93 9.64
C PHE A 75 9.40 -2.41 9.91
N LEU A 76 9.87 -1.97 11.08
CA LEU A 76 9.96 -0.54 11.45
C LEU A 76 10.74 0.29 10.42
N LYS A 77 11.74 -0.32 9.77
CA LYS A 77 12.49 0.30 8.67
C LYS A 77 11.65 0.33 7.39
N LEU A 78 11.12 -0.83 6.98
CA LEU A 78 10.34 -1.00 5.75
C LEU A 78 9.07 -0.14 5.71
N LYS A 79 8.46 0.21 6.83
CA LYS A 79 7.31 1.12 6.82
C LYS A 79 7.69 2.56 6.46
N SER A 80 8.92 3.01 6.67
CA SER A 80 9.25 4.43 6.40
C SER A 80 9.23 4.75 4.90
N ALA A 81 8.94 6.01 4.57
CA ALA A 81 8.88 6.49 3.18
C ALA A 81 10.20 6.30 2.39
N ARG A 82 11.32 6.18 3.10
CA ARG A 82 12.63 5.88 2.50
C ARG A 82 12.66 4.49 1.85
N PHE A 83 11.93 3.52 2.40
CA PHE A 83 11.98 2.12 1.97
C PHE A 83 10.69 1.67 1.27
N MET A 84 9.51 2.09 1.75
CA MET A 84 8.24 1.91 1.04
C MET A 84 8.08 3.03 0.00
N LYS A 85 8.42 2.70 -1.24
CA LYS A 85 8.51 3.63 -2.36
C LYS A 85 7.16 3.72 -3.06
N LEU A 86 6.68 4.96 -3.17
CA LEU A 86 5.58 5.32 -4.06
C LEU A 86 6.20 5.84 -5.36
N ARG A 87 5.82 5.27 -6.50
CA ARG A 87 6.22 5.69 -7.84
C ARG A 87 4.98 5.98 -8.66
N THR A 88 5.08 6.99 -9.51
CA THR A 88 4.04 7.33 -10.49
C THR A 88 4.67 7.44 -11.86
N ALA A 89 4.19 6.64 -12.80
CA ALA A 89 4.72 6.60 -14.17
C ALA A 89 3.55 6.63 -15.16
N GLY A 90 3.43 7.73 -15.91
CA GLY A 90 2.29 7.94 -16.79
C GLY A 90 0.97 7.90 -16.02
N ASP A 91 0.11 6.98 -16.42
CA ASP A 91 -1.21 6.76 -15.82
C ASP A 91 -1.21 5.61 -14.78
N ASN A 92 -0.02 5.21 -14.32
CA ASN A 92 0.15 4.16 -13.32
C ASN A 92 0.71 4.68 -12.01
N ILE A 93 0.32 4.00 -10.94
CA ILE A 93 0.83 4.17 -9.60
C ILE A 93 1.33 2.82 -9.08
N GLU A 94 2.52 2.84 -8.50
CA GLU A 94 3.12 1.67 -7.86
C GLU A 94 3.51 2.01 -6.42
N LEU A 95 3.09 1.19 -5.48
CA LEU A 95 3.55 1.23 -4.09
C LEU A 95 4.28 -0.08 -3.78
N GLY A 96 5.54 0.01 -3.37
CA GLY A 96 6.29 -1.20 -3.09
C GLY A 96 7.69 -0.97 -2.55
N TYR A 97 8.53 -1.99 -2.75
CA TYR A 97 9.90 -2.05 -2.26
C TYR A 97 10.86 -2.28 -3.44
N SER A 98 12.16 -2.13 -3.21
CA SER A 98 13.18 -2.41 -4.25
C SER A 98 14.41 -3.08 -3.66
N GLY A 99 15.17 -3.84 -4.46
CA GLY A 99 16.43 -4.44 -4.04
C GLY A 99 16.27 -5.43 -2.88
N SER A 100 17.17 -5.35 -1.90
CA SER A 100 17.13 -6.23 -0.71
C SER A 100 15.87 -6.05 0.13
N ASP A 101 15.32 -4.84 0.20
CA ASP A 101 14.08 -4.58 0.92
C ASP A 101 12.88 -5.27 0.26
N ALA A 102 12.82 -5.29 -1.07
CA ALA A 102 11.81 -6.06 -1.81
C ALA A 102 11.94 -7.55 -1.56
N HIS A 103 13.16 -8.08 -1.55
CA HIS A 103 13.38 -9.50 -1.26
C HIS A 103 12.87 -9.89 0.13
N ILE A 104 13.18 -9.09 1.16
CA ILE A 104 12.68 -9.32 2.53
C ILE A 104 11.15 -9.21 2.56
N ALA A 105 10.60 -8.16 1.96
CA ALA A 105 9.16 -7.95 1.92
C ALA A 105 8.45 -9.12 1.24
N GLN A 106 8.96 -9.59 0.08
CA GLN A 106 8.41 -10.72 -0.67
C GLN A 106 8.42 -12.02 0.14
N ILE A 107 9.52 -12.31 0.85
CA ILE A 107 9.60 -13.51 1.70
C ILE A 107 8.47 -13.50 2.74
N HIS A 108 8.27 -12.36 3.40
CA HIS A 108 7.24 -12.25 4.43
C HIS A 108 5.82 -12.15 3.85
N GLN A 109 5.64 -11.43 2.74
CA GLN A 109 4.36 -11.26 2.05
C GLN A 109 3.73 -12.60 1.69
N TYR A 110 4.54 -13.58 1.27
CA TYR A 110 4.06 -14.88 0.81
C TYR A 110 4.52 -16.06 1.68
N GLY A 111 5.11 -15.80 2.85
CA GLY A 111 5.59 -16.85 3.77
C GLY A 111 6.64 -17.80 3.15
N LEU A 112 7.55 -17.27 2.33
CA LEU A 112 8.52 -18.06 1.57
C LEU A 112 9.66 -18.59 2.45
N LYS A 113 10.49 -19.46 1.86
CA LYS A 113 11.73 -19.92 2.48
C LYS A 113 12.87 -18.92 2.24
N GLY A 114 13.54 -18.49 3.32
CA GLY A 114 14.66 -17.55 3.26
C GLY A 114 15.79 -17.91 4.22
N ARG A 115 16.95 -17.28 4.04
CA ARG A 115 18.08 -17.39 4.98
C ARG A 115 17.90 -16.39 6.12
N VAL A 116 18.13 -16.83 7.36
CA VAL A 116 18.07 -15.96 8.55
C VAL A 116 19.24 -14.99 8.61
N VAL A 117 20.42 -15.46 8.23
CA VAL A 117 21.65 -14.66 8.10
C VAL A 117 22.35 -15.01 6.79
N ARG A 118 23.11 -14.07 6.23
CA ARG A 118 23.73 -14.22 4.91
C ARG A 118 24.70 -15.42 4.84
N SER A 119 25.37 -15.73 5.95
CA SER A 119 26.30 -16.87 6.08
C SER A 119 25.60 -18.21 6.30
N ALA A 120 24.29 -18.25 6.54
CA ALA A 120 23.59 -19.51 6.78
C ALA A 120 23.52 -20.35 5.50
N ASN A 121 23.92 -21.62 5.60
CA ASN A 121 23.80 -22.59 4.52
C ASN A 121 22.37 -23.17 4.38
N TRP A 122 21.52 -23.00 5.40
CA TRP A 122 20.13 -23.49 5.41
C TRP A 122 19.10 -22.36 5.27
N LYS A 123 17.88 -22.74 4.82
CA LYS A 123 16.71 -21.84 4.71
C LYS A 123 15.61 -22.28 5.67
N VAL A 124 14.87 -21.33 6.22
CA VAL A 124 13.63 -21.59 6.99
C VAL A 124 12.42 -21.03 6.28
N LYS A 125 11.28 -21.68 6.49
CA LYS A 125 9.97 -21.12 6.14
C LYS A 125 9.63 -19.99 7.10
N TYR A 126 9.23 -18.85 6.56
CA TYR A 126 8.75 -17.71 7.33
C TYR A 126 7.22 -17.74 7.40
N ASP A 127 6.64 -17.30 8.52
CA ASP A 127 5.20 -17.07 8.58
C ASP A 127 4.84 -15.85 7.71
N GLN A 128 3.69 -15.94 7.07
CA GLN A 128 3.15 -14.87 6.24
C GLN A 128 2.82 -13.64 7.11
N ARG A 129 3.29 -12.49 6.66
CA ARG A 129 3.05 -11.16 7.24
C ARG A 129 2.94 -10.21 6.06
N GLU A 130 1.72 -9.85 5.71
CA GLU A 130 1.41 -9.14 4.48
C GLU A 130 1.67 -7.64 4.64
N LEU A 131 2.83 -7.17 4.19
CA LEU A 131 3.20 -5.76 4.32
C LEU A 131 2.43 -4.86 3.36
N LEU A 132 2.04 -5.38 2.20
CA LEU A 132 1.27 -4.69 1.19
C LEU A 132 -0.01 -5.48 0.94
N GLY A 133 -1.13 -4.78 0.83
CA GLY A 133 -2.44 -5.38 0.57
C GLY A 133 -3.53 -4.38 0.88
N PHE A 134 -4.69 -4.55 0.26
CA PHE A 134 -5.83 -3.66 0.46
C PHE A 134 -6.69 -4.17 1.60
N THR A 135 -7.06 -3.29 2.53
CA THR A 135 -8.21 -3.52 3.43
C THR A 135 -9.49 -3.07 2.74
N ASP A 136 -10.65 -3.40 3.31
CA ASP A 136 -11.93 -2.91 2.80
C ASP A 136 -11.98 -1.37 2.85
N GLU A 137 -11.42 -0.76 3.90
CA GLU A 137 -11.33 0.70 4.00
C GLU A 137 -10.39 1.32 2.96
N ASP A 138 -9.32 0.61 2.56
CA ASP A 138 -8.45 1.08 1.47
C ASP A 138 -9.22 1.08 0.14
N ILE A 139 -10.02 0.04 -0.13
CA ILE A 139 -10.84 -0.06 -1.34
C ILE A 139 -11.89 1.05 -1.35
N GLU A 140 -12.63 1.22 -0.26
CA GLU A 140 -13.65 2.26 -0.13
C GLU A 140 -13.04 3.66 -0.27
N MET A 141 -11.86 3.90 0.30
CA MET A 141 -11.13 5.16 0.16
C MET A 141 -10.78 5.44 -1.31
N ILE A 142 -10.31 4.42 -2.05
CA ILE A 142 -9.97 4.54 -3.48
C ILE A 142 -11.22 4.85 -4.29
N GLU A 143 -12.31 4.11 -4.08
CA GLU A 143 -13.59 4.32 -4.77
C GLU A 143 -14.12 5.73 -4.54
N ASN A 144 -14.10 6.20 -3.29
CA ASN A 144 -14.50 7.55 -2.93
C ASN A 144 -13.67 8.62 -3.63
N PHE A 145 -12.35 8.43 -3.75
CA PHE A 145 -11.50 9.36 -4.51
C PHE A 145 -11.86 9.39 -5.99
N VAL A 146 -12.15 8.23 -6.60
CA VAL A 146 -12.55 8.15 -8.01
C VAL A 146 -13.91 8.81 -8.24
N ILE A 147 -14.90 8.55 -7.38
CA ILE A 147 -16.24 9.14 -7.49
C ILE A 147 -16.16 10.67 -7.36
N LYS A 148 -15.41 11.19 -6.39
CA LYS A 148 -15.20 12.65 -6.23
C LYS A 148 -14.52 13.26 -7.45
N ALA A 149 -13.50 12.60 -7.97
CA ALA A 149 -12.82 13.07 -9.17
C ALA A 149 -13.76 13.11 -10.38
N LEU A 150 -14.65 12.14 -10.56
CA LEU A 150 -15.69 12.15 -11.61
C LEU A 150 -16.67 13.31 -11.40
N ALA A 151 -17.11 13.55 -10.17
CA ALA A 151 -17.97 14.67 -9.79
C ALA A 151 -17.29 16.04 -9.94
N GLY A 152 -15.95 16.09 -10.15
CA GLY A 152 -15.18 17.31 -10.30
C GLY A 152 -14.86 18.02 -8.99
N GLN A 153 -14.87 17.26 -7.88
CA GLN A 153 -14.56 17.71 -6.52
C GLN A 153 -13.11 17.40 -6.12
#